data_AF-A0A225WKC8-F1
#
_entry.id   AF-A0A225WKC8-F1
#
_cell.length_a   1.000
_cell.length_b   1.000
_cell.length_c   1.000
_cell.angle_alpha   90.00
_cell.angle_beta   90.00
_cell.angle_gamma   90.00
#
_symmetry.space_group_name_H-M   'P 1'
#
loop_
_entity.id
_entity.type
_entity.pdbx_description
1 polymer ?
#
loop_
_entity_poly.entity_id
_entity_poly.type
_entity_poly.pdbx_seq_one_letter_code
_entity_poly.pdbx_strand_id
1 'polypeptide(L)'
;MRIVLLLSVLLSVLPLSAAEASTYCVKWRATSNCDPHGQREPHNDGACSKRIASGLSGYCECENRRRVREVECEHHKFSCEEACAEDSSADLSYPQGFEHVTCGSSIKLVHEASRYRLHSHEIQYGGGSGQQSVTTHMARNDVNSYWLVKEGDGETACQMGKPIECGATIRLEHMQTRRNLHSHMFKAPLSSQHLEVSAFGVAGEGDRLDSWILECQENQQCSAEGQCEDDGLWKRGELVRFRHRSTSQVLYTSSKSRFDDSNCPNCPINGQQEVSATSHRDADTLWFAGEGIYVTE
;
A
#
# COMPACT_ATOMS: atom_id res chain seq x y z
N MET A 1 -70.39 36.14 21.11
CA MET A 1 -69.91 35.71 19.78
C MET A 1 -68.54 36.30 19.52
N ARG A 2 -67.47 35.54 19.76
CA ARG A 2 -66.12 35.81 19.25
C ARG A 2 -65.53 34.46 18.86
N ILE A 3 -65.38 34.26 17.56
CA ILE A 3 -64.82 33.07 16.93
C ILE A 3 -63.30 33.16 17.10
N VAL A 4 -62.70 32.17 17.77
CA VAL A 4 -61.24 32.02 17.85
C VAL A 4 -60.84 31.05 16.74
N LEU A 5 -60.19 31.57 15.69
CA LEU A 5 -59.56 30.73 14.66
C LEU A 5 -58.29 30.10 15.25
N LEU A 6 -58.26 28.77 15.33
CA LEU A 6 -57.04 27.98 15.55
C LEU A 6 -56.27 27.88 14.23
N LEU A 7 -55.15 28.59 14.11
CA LEU A 7 -54.15 28.34 13.07
C LEU A 7 -53.31 27.12 13.46
N SER A 8 -53.53 26.00 12.77
CA SER A 8 -52.66 24.84 12.77
C SER A 8 -51.38 25.16 12.00
N VAL A 9 -50.25 25.32 12.71
CA VAL A 9 -48.92 25.40 12.09
C VAL A 9 -48.50 23.98 11.71
N LEU A 10 -48.65 23.62 10.43
CA LEU A 10 -47.92 22.48 9.87
C LEU A 10 -46.44 22.87 9.77
N LEU A 11 -45.59 22.37 10.69
CA LEU A 11 -44.16 22.30 10.42
C LEU A 11 -43.94 21.21 9.35
N SER A 12 -43.69 21.64 8.13
CA SER A 12 -43.18 20.79 7.06
C SER A 12 -41.80 20.27 7.46
N VAL A 13 -41.70 18.97 7.71
CA VAL A 13 -40.41 18.27 7.81
C VAL A 13 -39.82 18.27 6.40
N LEU A 14 -38.85 19.13 6.15
CA LEU A 14 -38.05 19.08 4.92
C LEU A 14 -37.21 17.80 4.97
N PRO A 15 -37.22 16.95 3.92
CA PRO A 15 -36.32 15.81 3.86
C PRO A 15 -34.89 16.35 3.80
N LEU A 16 -34.02 15.76 4.62
CA LEU A 16 -32.58 15.99 4.58
C LEU A 16 -32.11 15.70 3.14
N SER A 17 -31.66 16.74 2.46
CA SER A 17 -31.20 16.66 1.07
C SER A 17 -30.06 15.65 0.96
N ALA A 18 -30.25 14.63 0.11
CA ALA A 18 -29.22 13.70 -0.35
C ALA A 18 -28.19 14.42 -1.24
N ALA A 19 -27.41 15.33 -0.64
CA ALA A 19 -26.42 16.16 -1.32
C ALA A 19 -25.04 16.10 -0.63
N GLU A 20 -24.69 14.96 -0.04
CA GLU A 20 -23.32 14.62 0.42
C GLU A 20 -22.70 13.44 -0.35
N ALA A 21 -23.30 13.03 -1.48
CA ALA A 21 -22.84 11.89 -2.25
C ALA A 21 -21.90 12.27 -3.42
N SER A 22 -21.08 13.32 -3.29
CA SER A 22 -20.27 13.83 -4.43
C SER A 22 -18.75 13.90 -4.22
N THR A 23 -18.16 13.34 -3.17
CA THR A 23 -16.74 13.65 -2.87
C THR A 23 -15.95 12.51 -2.26
N TYR A 24 -15.82 11.38 -2.96
CA TYR A 24 -14.79 10.37 -2.63
C TYR A 24 -13.96 9.90 -3.83
N CYS A 25 -14.29 10.36 -5.04
CA CYS A 25 -13.55 10.01 -6.25
C CYS A 25 -12.55 11.11 -6.61
N VAL A 26 -11.31 10.72 -6.92
CA VAL A 26 -10.27 11.62 -7.42
C VAL A 26 -10.36 11.73 -8.95
N LYS A 27 -10.21 10.61 -9.68
CA LYS A 27 -10.40 10.50 -11.14
C LYS A 27 -10.17 9.07 -11.68
N TRP A 28 -10.50 8.84 -12.94
CA TRP A 28 -10.05 7.66 -13.70
C TRP A 28 -8.58 7.79 -14.10
N ARG A 29 -7.80 6.74 -13.85
CA ARG A 29 -6.39 6.63 -14.23
C ARG A 29 -6.23 5.59 -15.32
N ALA A 30 -5.88 6.04 -16.52
CA ALA A 30 -5.70 5.15 -17.66
C ALA A 30 -4.31 4.49 -17.62
N THR A 31 -4.27 3.26 -18.11
CA THR A 31 -3.05 2.44 -18.26
C THR A 31 -3.02 1.75 -19.62
N SER A 32 -1.83 1.40 -20.09
CA SER A 32 -1.61 0.74 -21.37
C SER A 32 -1.71 -0.80 -21.30
N ASN A 33 -1.66 -1.45 -22.48
CA ASN A 33 -1.58 -2.90 -22.66
C ASN A 33 -2.75 -3.72 -22.08
N CYS A 34 -3.94 -3.12 -21.98
CA CYS A 34 -5.10 -3.76 -21.38
C CYS A 34 -4.84 -4.25 -19.94
N ASP A 35 -3.87 -3.66 -19.25
CA ASP A 35 -3.45 -4.03 -17.90
C ASP A 35 -3.75 -2.86 -16.96
N PRO A 36 -4.63 -2.97 -15.95
CA PRO A 36 -4.91 -1.90 -14.98
C PRO A 36 -3.69 -1.45 -14.14
N HIS A 37 -2.59 -2.18 -14.21
CA HIS A 37 -1.30 -1.86 -13.60
C HIS A 37 -0.19 -1.59 -14.63
N GLY A 38 -0.56 -1.53 -15.92
CA GLY A 38 0.33 -1.17 -17.02
C GLY A 38 0.87 0.26 -16.92
N GLN A 39 1.63 0.68 -17.93
CA GLN A 39 2.21 2.02 -17.94
C GLN A 39 1.09 3.07 -17.91
N ARG A 40 1.24 4.09 -17.06
CA ARG A 40 0.27 5.19 -16.98
C ARG A 40 0.15 5.90 -18.33
N GLU A 41 -1.08 6.20 -18.71
CA GLU A 41 -1.43 7.01 -19.89
C GLU A 41 -2.15 8.29 -19.46
N PRO A 42 -1.45 9.31 -18.92
CA PRO A 42 -2.10 10.48 -18.31
C PRO A 42 -3.01 11.26 -19.26
N HIS A 43 -2.76 11.17 -20.57
CA HIS A 43 -3.57 11.81 -21.61
C HIS A 43 -4.97 11.16 -21.76
N ASN A 44 -5.14 9.92 -21.29
CA ASN A 44 -6.39 9.16 -21.33
C ASN A 44 -7.12 9.13 -19.97
N ASP A 45 -6.57 9.76 -18.93
CA ASP A 45 -7.24 9.96 -17.64
C ASP A 45 -8.61 10.64 -17.83
N GLY A 46 -9.55 10.38 -16.93
CA GLY A 46 -10.94 10.83 -17.07
C GLY A 46 -11.52 11.40 -15.78
N ALA A 47 -12.44 12.36 -15.88
CA ALA A 47 -13.19 12.84 -14.72
C ALA A 47 -14.02 11.72 -14.08
N CYS A 48 -14.36 11.85 -12.80
CA CYS A 48 -15.12 10.84 -12.04
C CYS A 48 -16.45 10.45 -12.67
N SER A 49 -17.15 11.42 -13.27
CA SER A 49 -18.44 11.22 -13.95
C SER A 49 -18.31 10.68 -15.39
N LYS A 50 -17.08 10.56 -15.93
CA LYS A 50 -16.85 10.00 -17.26
C LYS A 50 -17.23 8.52 -17.26
N ARG A 51 -18.11 8.12 -18.18
CA ARG A 51 -18.41 6.72 -18.46
C ARG A 51 -17.22 6.08 -19.18
N ILE A 52 -16.48 5.23 -18.49
CA ILE A 52 -15.36 4.46 -19.05
C ILE A 52 -15.94 3.34 -19.91
N ALA A 53 -15.61 3.33 -21.20
CA ALA A 53 -16.06 2.31 -22.12
C ALA A 53 -15.08 1.14 -22.20
N SER A 54 -15.59 -0.04 -22.58
CA SER A 54 -14.74 -1.18 -22.94
C SER A 54 -13.71 -0.77 -24.01
N GLY A 55 -12.52 -1.37 -23.93
CA GLY A 55 -11.35 -1.04 -24.75
C GLY A 55 -10.33 -0.15 -24.04
N LEU A 56 -10.61 0.28 -22.81
CA LEU A 56 -9.68 1.02 -21.96
C LEU A 56 -9.30 0.18 -20.75
N SER A 57 -8.02 0.18 -20.38
CA SER A 57 -7.54 -0.34 -19.10
C SER A 57 -7.20 0.76 -18.13
N GLY A 58 -7.32 0.46 -16.84
CA GLY A 58 -7.00 1.40 -15.78
C GLY A 58 -7.73 1.13 -14.49
N TYR A 59 -7.84 2.16 -13.66
CA TYR A 59 -8.46 2.07 -12.35
C TYR A 59 -9.08 3.40 -11.92
N CYS A 60 -10.02 3.33 -10.99
CA CYS A 60 -10.55 4.52 -10.31
C CYS A 60 -9.68 4.84 -9.08
N GLU A 61 -9.15 6.04 -9.05
CA GLU A 61 -8.53 6.59 -7.86
C GLU A 61 -9.60 7.28 -7.01
N CYS A 62 -9.75 6.83 -5.78
CA CYS A 62 -10.59 7.43 -4.75
C CYS A 62 -9.71 8.12 -3.69
N GLU A 63 -10.32 8.84 -2.76
CA GLU A 63 -9.62 9.47 -1.64
C GLU A 63 -8.79 8.47 -0.81
N ASN A 64 -7.85 9.00 -0.02
CA ASN A 64 -6.89 8.22 0.78
C ASN A 64 -6.03 7.27 -0.07
N ARG A 65 -5.70 7.70 -1.30
CA ARG A 65 -4.92 6.94 -2.28
C ARG A 65 -5.57 5.58 -2.61
N ARG A 66 -6.88 5.38 -2.42
CA ARG A 66 -7.52 4.08 -2.70
C ARG A 66 -7.68 3.86 -4.20
N ARG A 67 -7.49 2.62 -4.64
CA ARG A 67 -7.74 2.19 -6.03
C ARG A 67 -8.86 1.17 -6.04
N VAL A 68 -9.90 1.45 -6.82
CA VAL A 68 -11.07 0.57 -6.98
C VAL A 68 -11.34 0.37 -8.46
N ARG A 69 -12.16 -0.64 -8.77
CA ARG A 69 -12.61 -0.96 -10.14
C ARG A 69 -11.45 -0.98 -11.14
N GLU A 70 -10.42 -1.75 -10.79
CA GLU A 70 -9.29 -2.04 -11.66
C GLU A 70 -9.79 -2.95 -12.78
N VAL A 71 -9.64 -2.51 -14.02
CA VAL A 71 -10.19 -3.21 -15.19
C VAL A 71 -9.16 -3.31 -16.31
N GLU A 72 -9.16 -4.47 -16.95
CA GLU A 72 -8.56 -4.69 -18.27
C GLU A 72 -9.49 -4.10 -19.36
N CYS A 73 -9.14 -4.24 -20.64
CA CYS A 73 -9.96 -3.69 -21.73
C CYS A 73 -11.39 -4.29 -21.82
N GLU A 74 -11.60 -5.52 -21.34
CA GLU A 74 -12.90 -6.20 -21.37
C GLU A 74 -13.69 -5.95 -20.09
N HIS A 75 -14.51 -4.89 -20.09
CA HIS A 75 -15.38 -4.57 -18.97
C HIS A 75 -16.65 -3.87 -19.42
N HIS A 76 -17.73 -4.01 -18.64
CA HIS A 76 -18.94 -3.20 -18.84
C HIS A 76 -18.68 -1.73 -18.49
N LYS A 77 -19.44 -0.82 -19.10
CA LYS A 77 -19.27 0.62 -18.85
C LYS A 77 -19.57 0.96 -17.39
N PHE A 78 -18.75 1.80 -16.77
CA PHE A 78 -18.95 2.31 -15.41
C PHE A 78 -18.40 3.73 -15.29
N SER A 79 -18.68 4.41 -14.18
CA SER A 79 -18.02 5.66 -13.79
C SER A 79 -17.25 5.47 -12.48
N CYS A 80 -16.22 6.29 -12.26
CA CYS A 80 -15.46 6.21 -11.02
C CYS A 80 -16.21 6.77 -9.82
N GLU A 81 -17.16 7.68 -10.05
CA GLU A 81 -18.08 8.15 -9.02
C GLU A 81 -18.92 6.99 -8.47
N GLU A 82 -19.57 6.20 -9.34
CA GLU A 82 -20.31 5.00 -8.94
C GLU A 82 -19.38 3.98 -8.25
N ALA A 83 -18.22 3.70 -8.84
CA ALA A 83 -17.28 2.71 -8.31
C ALA A 83 -16.71 3.07 -6.93
N CYS A 84 -16.41 4.35 -6.68
CA CYS A 84 -15.92 4.80 -5.38
C CYS A 84 -17.03 4.85 -4.33
N ALA A 85 -18.30 5.03 -4.74
CA ALA A 85 -19.46 5.05 -3.84
C ALA A 85 -19.95 3.63 -3.47
N GLU A 86 -19.82 2.65 -4.37
CA GLU A 86 -20.23 1.26 -4.13
C GLU A 86 -19.21 0.44 -3.34
N ASP A 87 -17.95 0.89 -3.26
CA ASP A 87 -16.94 0.22 -2.46
C ASP A 87 -17.23 0.44 -0.97
N SER A 88 -17.75 -0.60 -0.30
CA SER A 88 -18.11 -0.62 1.13
C SER A 88 -16.95 -0.29 2.09
N SER A 89 -15.76 -0.02 1.57
CA SER A 89 -14.61 0.50 2.30
C SER A 89 -14.59 2.03 2.44
N ALA A 90 -15.41 2.77 1.66
CA ALA A 90 -15.48 4.23 1.71
C ALA A 90 -16.06 4.76 3.04
N ASP A 91 -16.93 3.99 3.69
CA ASP A 91 -17.51 4.32 5.00
C ASP A 91 -16.62 3.91 6.18
N LEU A 92 -15.49 3.24 5.93
CA LEU A 92 -14.55 2.82 6.97
C LEU A 92 -13.52 3.94 7.21
N SER A 93 -13.92 4.96 7.98
CA SER A 93 -12.95 5.84 8.64
C SER A 93 -12.12 5.01 9.64
N TYR A 94 -10.82 5.27 9.76
CA TYR A 94 -10.04 4.64 10.84
C TYR A 94 -10.71 5.00 12.18
N PRO A 95 -11.14 4.01 12.98
CA PRO A 95 -11.66 4.31 14.30
C PRO A 95 -10.59 5.05 15.09
N GLN A 96 -11.01 6.01 15.92
CA GLN A 96 -10.11 6.78 16.76
C GLN A 96 -9.20 5.83 17.56
N GLY A 97 -7.88 6.06 17.53
CA GLY A 97 -6.86 5.19 18.13
C GLY A 97 -6.22 4.18 17.17
N PHE A 98 -6.63 4.14 15.90
CA PHE A 98 -6.03 3.28 14.88
C PHE A 98 -5.34 4.08 13.76
N GLU A 99 -4.87 5.29 14.04
CA GLU A 99 -4.21 6.17 13.08
C GLU A 99 -2.77 5.72 12.77
N HIS A 100 -2.13 5.00 13.70
CA HIS A 100 -0.71 4.62 13.59
C HIS A 100 -0.50 3.13 13.38
N VAL A 101 0.65 2.81 12.78
CA VAL A 101 1.20 1.45 12.76
C VAL A 101 1.88 1.20 14.09
N THR A 102 1.54 0.08 14.72
CA THR A 102 2.03 -0.27 16.06
C THR A 102 2.82 -1.57 16.03
N CYS A 103 3.68 -1.75 17.04
CA CYS A 103 4.37 -3.01 17.26
C CYS A 103 3.36 -4.17 17.44
N GLY A 104 3.61 -5.30 16.77
CA GLY A 104 2.71 -6.46 16.77
C GLY A 104 1.59 -6.39 15.73
N SER A 105 1.44 -5.27 15.00
CA SER A 105 0.50 -5.19 13.88
C SER A 105 0.96 -6.07 12.70
N SER A 106 -0.01 -6.69 12.02
CA SER A 106 0.21 -7.45 10.79
C SER A 106 -0.26 -6.61 9.60
N ILE A 107 0.68 -6.06 8.84
CA ILE A 107 0.40 -5.08 7.77
C ILE A 107 0.66 -5.67 6.39
N LYS A 108 0.04 -5.08 5.37
CA LYS A 108 0.47 -5.19 3.97
C LYS A 108 1.18 -3.90 3.59
N LEU A 109 2.42 -4.04 3.17
CA LEU A 109 3.19 -2.91 2.69
C LEU A 109 2.95 -2.73 1.20
N VAL A 110 2.34 -1.60 0.81
CA VAL A 110 1.93 -1.34 -0.57
C VAL A 110 2.92 -0.37 -1.21
N HIS A 111 3.47 -0.73 -2.36
CA HIS A 111 4.32 0.14 -3.15
C HIS A 111 3.49 1.26 -3.79
N GLU A 112 3.91 2.51 -3.70
CA GLU A 112 3.07 3.63 -4.10
C GLU A 112 2.83 3.69 -5.62
N ALA A 113 3.88 3.52 -6.44
CA ALA A 113 3.73 3.68 -7.89
C ALA A 113 2.97 2.51 -8.55
N SER A 114 3.33 1.26 -8.23
CA SER A 114 2.70 0.07 -8.85
C SER A 114 1.48 -0.42 -8.11
N ARG A 115 1.36 -0.08 -6.81
CA ARG A 115 0.25 -0.49 -5.93
C ARG A 115 0.24 -1.99 -5.65
N TYR A 116 1.36 -2.68 -5.91
CA TYR A 116 1.57 -4.06 -5.54
C TYR A 116 1.98 -4.13 -4.06
N ARG A 117 1.75 -5.28 -3.42
CA ARG A 117 2.07 -5.51 -2.00
C ARG A 117 3.34 -6.31 -1.87
N LEU A 118 4.19 -5.92 -0.91
CA LEU A 118 5.35 -6.71 -0.51
C LEU A 118 4.90 -8.13 -0.18
N HIS A 119 5.60 -9.11 -0.74
CA HIS A 119 5.15 -10.49 -0.80
C HIS A 119 6.32 -11.46 -0.71
N SER A 120 6.10 -12.63 -0.15
CA SER A 120 7.07 -13.73 -0.16
C SER A 120 6.36 -15.08 -0.21
N HIS A 121 7.07 -16.16 -0.48
CA HIS A 121 6.51 -17.49 -0.70
C HIS A 121 7.60 -18.56 -0.55
N GLU A 122 7.26 -19.84 -0.62
CA GLU A 122 8.21 -20.96 -0.51
C GLU A 122 9.04 -21.21 -1.79
N ILE A 123 9.41 -20.14 -2.50
CA ILE A 123 10.29 -20.19 -3.68
C ILE A 123 11.59 -19.47 -3.31
N GLN A 124 12.71 -20.00 -3.80
CA GLN A 124 14.04 -19.48 -3.55
C GLN A 124 14.60 -18.85 -4.83
N TYR A 125 15.50 -17.90 -4.69
CA TYR A 125 16.25 -17.40 -5.83
C TYR A 125 17.13 -18.50 -6.42
N GLY A 126 17.14 -18.64 -7.75
CA GLY A 126 18.03 -19.58 -8.46
C GLY A 126 19.48 -19.09 -8.58
N GLY A 127 19.80 -17.93 -8.01
CA GLY A 127 21.11 -17.30 -8.00
C GLY A 127 21.27 -16.39 -6.78
N GLY A 128 22.30 -15.55 -6.78
CA GLY A 128 22.57 -14.65 -5.66
C GLY A 128 22.84 -15.43 -4.39
N SER A 129 22.06 -15.19 -3.34
CA SER A 129 22.22 -15.89 -2.05
C SER A 129 21.56 -17.27 -2.00
N GLY A 130 20.65 -17.58 -2.93
CA GLY A 130 19.81 -18.78 -2.88
C GLY A 130 18.74 -18.76 -1.78
N GLN A 131 18.52 -17.64 -1.11
CA GLN A 131 17.51 -17.50 -0.06
C GLN A 131 16.09 -17.40 -0.64
N GLN A 132 15.09 -17.43 0.25
CA GLN A 132 13.69 -17.28 -0.12
C GLN A 132 13.44 -15.93 -0.80
N SER A 133 12.74 -15.95 -1.94
CA SER A 133 12.49 -14.75 -2.73
C SER A 133 11.48 -13.82 -2.08
N VAL A 134 11.69 -12.52 -2.29
CA VAL A 134 10.77 -11.46 -1.91
C VAL A 134 10.43 -10.67 -3.18
N THR A 135 9.15 -10.47 -3.39
CA THR A 135 8.60 -9.83 -4.59
C THR A 135 7.53 -8.83 -4.19
N THR A 136 6.93 -8.17 -5.17
CA THR A 136 5.60 -7.60 -4.97
C THR A 136 4.54 -8.32 -5.78
N HIS A 137 3.36 -8.48 -5.17
CA HIS A 137 2.22 -9.19 -5.71
C HIS A 137 1.01 -8.26 -5.87
N MET A 138 0.26 -8.44 -6.96
CA MET A 138 -0.87 -7.56 -7.28
C MET A 138 -2.11 -7.84 -6.41
N ALA A 139 -2.36 -9.10 -6.06
CA ALA A 139 -3.63 -9.48 -5.43
C ALA A 139 -3.78 -8.86 -4.03
N ARG A 140 -4.86 -8.11 -3.84
CA ARG A 140 -5.16 -7.42 -2.57
C ARG A 140 -5.45 -8.37 -1.41
N ASN A 141 -6.03 -9.53 -1.71
CA ASN A 141 -6.50 -10.51 -0.73
C ASN A 141 -5.48 -11.64 -0.46
N ASP A 142 -4.27 -11.56 -1.01
CA ASP A 142 -3.26 -12.59 -0.80
C ASP A 142 -2.78 -12.61 0.67
N VAL A 143 -2.74 -13.79 1.27
CA VAL A 143 -2.30 -14.01 2.65
C VAL A 143 -0.77 -13.92 2.80
N ASN A 144 -0.02 -14.18 1.72
CA ASN A 144 1.43 -14.09 1.66
C ASN A 144 1.95 -12.64 1.54
N SER A 145 1.04 -11.65 1.62
CA SER A 145 1.39 -10.24 1.68
C SER A 145 1.33 -9.67 3.09
N TYR A 146 1.09 -10.48 4.12
CA TYR A 146 1.07 -10.04 5.51
C TYR A 146 2.47 -10.14 6.16
N TRP A 147 2.88 -9.03 6.76
CA TRP A 147 4.13 -8.89 7.48
C TRP A 147 3.87 -8.37 8.90
N LEU A 148 4.43 -9.05 9.89
CA LEU A 148 4.38 -8.65 11.29
C LEU A 148 5.48 -7.61 11.58
N VAL A 149 5.07 -6.49 12.18
CA VAL A 149 5.99 -5.42 12.61
C VAL A 149 6.57 -5.74 13.99
N LYS A 150 7.89 -5.81 14.09
CA LYS A 150 8.65 -6.11 15.32
C LYS A 150 9.81 -5.13 15.50
N GLU A 151 10.42 -5.14 16.68
CA GLU A 151 11.65 -4.40 16.97
C GLU A 151 12.83 -4.83 16.09
N GLY A 152 13.79 -3.92 15.93
CA GLY A 152 15.09 -4.19 15.31
C GLY A 152 15.89 -5.28 16.01
N ASP A 153 16.83 -5.89 15.30
CA ASP A 153 17.76 -6.85 15.90
C ASP A 153 18.63 -6.16 16.98
N GLY A 154 18.70 -6.79 18.15
CA GLY A 154 19.39 -6.27 19.33
C GLY A 154 18.72 -5.08 20.03
N GLU A 155 17.56 -4.63 19.57
CA GLU A 155 16.76 -3.60 20.25
C GLU A 155 15.93 -4.19 21.39
N THR A 156 15.44 -3.33 22.28
CA THR A 156 14.50 -3.77 23.33
C THR A 156 13.18 -4.20 22.69
N ALA A 157 12.64 -5.35 23.12
CA ALA A 157 11.35 -5.85 22.67
C ALA A 157 10.28 -4.74 22.78
N CYS A 158 9.61 -4.44 21.66
CA CYS A 158 8.59 -3.41 21.66
C CYS A 158 7.29 -3.94 22.31
N GLN A 159 6.60 -3.07 23.02
CA GLN A 159 5.31 -3.39 23.61
C GLN A 159 4.24 -3.50 22.51
N MET A 160 3.47 -4.58 22.50
CA MET A 160 2.34 -4.74 21.57
C MET A 160 1.38 -3.56 21.68
N GLY A 161 0.95 -3.02 20.55
CA GLY A 161 0.07 -1.85 20.49
C GLY A 161 0.79 -0.50 20.59
N LYS A 162 2.08 -0.46 20.98
CA LYS A 162 2.85 0.79 21.00
C LYS A 162 3.05 1.33 19.58
N PRO A 163 2.71 2.61 19.30
CA PRO A 163 3.01 3.25 18.02
C PRO A 163 4.50 3.24 17.69
N ILE A 164 4.82 3.04 16.40
CA ILE A 164 6.20 3.06 15.91
C ILE A 164 6.59 4.49 15.56
N GLU A 165 7.72 4.95 16.09
CA GLU A 165 8.29 6.26 15.80
C GLU A 165 8.98 6.29 14.43
N CYS A 166 8.90 7.42 13.74
CA CYS A 166 9.71 7.69 12.57
C CYS A 166 11.20 7.68 12.97
N GLY A 167 12.04 7.01 12.17
CA GLY A 167 13.45 6.76 12.49
C GLY A 167 13.70 5.50 13.33
N ALA A 168 12.64 4.82 13.82
CA ALA A 168 12.79 3.57 14.54
C ALA A 168 13.42 2.47 13.66
N THR A 169 14.21 1.60 14.30
CA THR A 169 14.70 0.37 13.68
C THR A 169 13.71 -0.76 13.94
N ILE A 170 13.22 -1.39 12.89
CA ILE A 170 12.22 -2.45 12.93
C ILE A 170 12.68 -3.69 12.17
N ARG A 171 11.98 -4.81 12.38
CA ARG A 171 11.99 -6.00 11.52
C ARG A 171 10.58 -6.24 10.97
N LEU A 172 10.53 -6.77 9.75
CA LEU A 172 9.29 -7.22 9.12
C LEU A 172 9.36 -8.73 8.96
N GLU A 173 8.52 -9.45 9.69
CA GLU A 173 8.48 -10.92 9.65
C GLU A 173 7.31 -11.38 8.76
N HIS A 174 7.60 -12.13 7.69
CA HIS A 174 6.60 -12.69 6.81
C HIS A 174 5.73 -13.70 7.57
N MET A 175 4.42 -13.47 7.63
CA MET A 175 3.52 -14.24 8.50
C MET A 175 3.46 -15.72 8.15
N GLN A 176 3.45 -16.05 6.86
CA GLN A 176 3.26 -17.43 6.41
C GLN A 176 4.52 -18.28 6.60
N THR A 177 5.71 -17.74 6.31
CA THR A 177 6.98 -18.49 6.35
C THR A 177 7.81 -18.23 7.59
N ARG A 178 7.41 -17.25 8.42
CA ARG A 178 8.11 -16.84 9.65
C ARG A 178 9.58 -16.47 9.40
N ARG A 179 9.83 -15.82 8.25
CA ARG A 179 11.14 -15.33 7.83
C ARG A 179 11.15 -13.81 7.84
N ASN A 180 12.28 -13.20 8.14
CA ASN A 180 12.44 -11.76 8.20
C ASN A 180 12.82 -11.18 6.84
N LEU A 181 12.32 -9.98 6.53
CA LEU A 181 12.78 -9.20 5.39
C LEU A 181 14.26 -8.87 5.59
N HIS A 182 15.08 -9.29 4.64
CA HIS A 182 16.53 -9.32 4.76
C HIS A 182 17.21 -8.68 3.56
N SER A 183 18.38 -8.07 3.76
CA SER A 183 19.21 -7.62 2.64
C SER A 183 20.70 -7.71 2.97
N HIS A 184 21.51 -7.86 1.94
CA HIS A 184 22.93 -8.21 2.06
C HIS A 184 23.70 -7.87 0.79
N MET A 185 25.01 -8.10 0.78
CA MET A 185 25.91 -7.73 -0.32
C MET A 185 25.85 -8.71 -1.51
N PHE A 186 24.66 -9.21 -1.85
CA PHE A 186 24.39 -9.96 -3.08
C PHE A 186 23.67 -9.06 -4.09
N LYS A 187 23.88 -9.30 -5.39
CA LYS A 187 23.19 -8.54 -6.44
C LYS A 187 21.74 -9.00 -6.58
N ALA A 188 20.83 -8.07 -6.84
CA ALA A 188 19.44 -8.40 -7.11
C ALA A 188 19.30 -9.24 -8.41
N PRO A 189 18.29 -10.13 -8.51
CA PRO A 189 18.16 -11.08 -9.63
C PRO A 189 18.02 -10.45 -11.03
N LEU A 190 17.27 -9.35 -11.15
CA LEU A 190 17.03 -8.63 -12.41
C LEU A 190 17.83 -7.31 -12.44
N SER A 191 17.88 -6.58 -11.33
CA SER A 191 18.55 -5.28 -11.24
C SER A 191 19.98 -5.39 -10.73
N SER A 192 20.94 -5.69 -11.61
CA SER A 192 22.34 -6.00 -11.24
C SER A 192 23.11 -4.89 -10.49
N GLN A 193 22.62 -3.65 -10.48
CA GLN A 193 23.19 -2.51 -9.73
C GLN A 193 22.62 -2.39 -8.31
N HIS A 194 21.55 -3.11 -8.00
CA HIS A 194 20.87 -3.11 -6.71
C HIS A 194 21.31 -4.31 -5.87
N LEU A 195 21.05 -4.24 -4.57
CA LEU A 195 21.22 -5.37 -3.67
C LEU A 195 19.99 -6.25 -3.61
N GLU A 196 20.23 -7.53 -3.43
CA GLU A 196 19.20 -8.54 -3.22
C GLU A 196 18.44 -8.27 -1.92
N VAL A 197 17.11 -8.39 -2.00
CA VAL A 197 16.22 -8.45 -0.85
C VAL A 197 15.57 -9.84 -0.84
N SER A 198 15.64 -10.49 0.31
CA SER A 198 15.24 -11.88 0.51
C SER A 198 14.45 -12.03 1.81
N ALA A 199 13.90 -13.21 2.04
CA ALA A 199 13.34 -13.60 3.32
C ALA A 199 14.29 -14.59 4.01
N PHE A 200 14.81 -14.22 5.17
CA PHE A 200 15.86 -14.96 5.88
C PHE A 200 15.41 -15.38 7.29
N GLY A 201 16.17 -16.29 7.90
CA GLY A 201 15.89 -16.75 9.26
C GLY A 201 14.81 -17.84 9.33
N VAL A 202 14.44 -18.20 10.54
CA VAL A 202 13.46 -19.26 10.86
C VAL A 202 12.69 -18.86 12.11
N ALA A 203 11.35 -19.01 12.08
CA ALA A 203 10.48 -18.72 13.21
C ALA A 203 10.56 -17.27 13.74
N GLY A 204 10.94 -16.31 12.90
CA GLY A 204 11.15 -14.91 13.25
C GLY A 204 12.54 -14.59 13.81
N GLU A 205 13.39 -15.60 14.00
CA GLU A 205 14.79 -15.46 14.39
C GLU A 205 15.65 -15.27 13.15
N GLY A 206 16.54 -14.28 13.19
CA GLY A 206 17.50 -14.01 12.12
C GLY A 206 18.68 -13.21 12.64
N ASP A 207 19.10 -12.15 11.96
CA ASP A 207 20.30 -11.39 12.34
C ASP A 207 20.20 -9.87 12.09
N ARG A 208 21.31 -9.16 12.33
CA ARG A 208 21.40 -7.70 12.15
C ARG A 208 21.11 -7.18 10.74
N LEU A 209 21.10 -8.04 9.73
CA LEU A 209 20.76 -7.73 8.34
C LEU A 209 19.24 -7.84 8.06
N ASP A 210 18.44 -8.14 9.09
CA ASP A 210 16.98 -8.07 9.06
C ASP A 210 16.46 -6.68 9.46
N SER A 211 17.34 -5.78 9.89
CA SER A 211 16.97 -4.50 10.51
C SER A 211 16.79 -3.39 9.47
N TRP A 212 15.64 -2.73 9.50
CA TRP A 212 15.28 -1.62 8.62
C TRP A 212 14.93 -0.38 9.43
N ILE A 213 15.42 0.77 8.99
CA ILE A 213 15.11 2.08 9.56
C ILE A 213 13.91 2.65 8.81
N LEU A 214 12.85 2.96 9.54
CA LEU A 214 11.65 3.59 9.00
C LEU A 214 11.89 5.08 8.75
N GLU A 215 11.68 5.54 7.53
CA GLU A 215 11.86 6.95 7.15
C GLU A 215 10.52 7.52 6.64
N CYS A 216 9.81 8.22 7.52
CA CYS A 216 8.56 8.89 7.19
C CYS A 216 8.77 10.06 6.24
N GLN A 217 7.79 10.34 5.38
CA GLN A 217 7.80 11.52 4.51
C GLN A 217 7.06 12.68 5.18
N GLU A 218 7.81 13.56 5.85
CA GLU A 218 7.29 14.69 6.66
C GLU A 218 6.40 15.66 5.85
N ASN A 219 6.68 15.86 4.56
CA ASN A 219 6.05 16.91 3.74
C ASN A 219 4.71 16.55 3.08
N GLN A 220 4.12 15.38 3.36
CA GLN A 220 2.86 14.94 2.72
C GLN A 220 1.73 14.58 3.72
N GLN A 221 1.97 14.77 5.02
CA GLN A 221 1.01 14.46 6.09
C GLN A 221 0.11 15.65 6.48
N CYS A 222 -0.09 16.61 5.58
CA CYS A 222 -0.87 17.81 5.87
C CYS A 222 -2.34 17.60 5.47
N SER A 223 -3.25 17.89 6.40
CA SER A 223 -4.66 18.07 6.07
C SER A 223 -4.84 19.27 5.11
N ALA A 224 -5.92 19.27 4.32
CA ALA A 224 -6.23 20.31 3.33
C ALA A 224 -6.32 21.74 3.92
N GLU A 225 -6.38 21.87 5.25
CA GLU A 225 -6.49 23.13 5.99
C GLU A 225 -5.16 23.61 6.60
N GLY A 226 -4.02 22.99 6.24
CA GLY A 226 -2.70 23.50 6.61
C GLY A 226 -2.27 23.22 8.06
N GLN A 227 -2.98 22.35 8.77
CA GLN A 227 -2.49 21.77 10.02
C GLN A 227 -1.70 20.50 9.70
N CYS A 228 -0.38 20.63 9.67
CA CYS A 228 0.54 19.49 9.62
C CYS A 228 0.85 19.13 11.08
N GLU A 229 0.04 18.28 11.71
CA GLU A 229 0.42 17.67 12.98
C GLU A 229 1.38 16.52 12.67
N ASP A 230 2.67 16.79 12.49
CA ASP A 230 3.68 15.74 12.47
C ASP A 230 3.97 15.34 13.92
N ASP A 231 3.38 14.24 14.35
CA ASP A 231 3.59 13.65 15.68
C ASP A 231 4.86 12.79 15.72
N GLY A 232 5.60 12.69 14.60
CA GLY A 232 6.80 11.86 14.48
C GLY A 232 6.51 10.36 14.52
N LEU A 233 5.26 9.95 14.30
CA LEU A 233 4.83 8.55 14.35
C LEU A 233 4.52 8.00 12.95
N TRP A 234 4.62 6.69 12.81
CA TRP A 234 4.28 5.98 11.57
C TRP A 234 2.77 5.94 11.37
N LYS A 235 2.23 6.93 10.68
CA LYS A 235 0.82 6.98 10.33
C LYS A 235 0.45 5.98 9.24
N ARG A 236 -0.74 5.40 9.38
CA ARG A 236 -1.32 4.51 8.38
C ARG A 236 -1.65 5.27 7.11
N GLY A 237 -1.49 4.61 5.99
CA GLY A 237 -1.71 5.21 4.68
C GLY A 237 -0.59 6.16 4.25
N GLU A 238 0.15 6.78 5.16
CA GLU A 238 1.21 7.74 4.86
C GLU A 238 2.47 7.09 4.26
N LEU A 239 3.16 7.89 3.44
CA LEU A 239 4.29 7.43 2.66
C LEU A 239 5.55 7.34 3.53
N VAL A 240 6.26 6.23 3.37
CA VAL A 240 7.48 5.89 4.10
C VAL A 240 8.50 5.26 3.15
N ARG A 241 9.76 5.26 3.59
CA ARG A 241 10.84 4.46 3.03
C ARG A 241 11.39 3.52 4.09
N PHE A 242 11.92 2.38 3.65
CA PHE A 242 12.63 1.44 4.53
C PHE A 242 14.09 1.41 4.11
N ARG A 243 14.95 2.02 4.93
CA ARG A 243 16.40 1.97 4.71
C ARG A 243 17.00 0.81 5.49
N HIS A 244 17.61 -0.13 4.79
CA HIS A 244 18.33 -1.23 5.42
C HIS A 244 19.47 -0.70 6.30
N ARG A 245 19.48 -1.09 7.58
CA ARG A 245 20.39 -0.54 8.60
C ARG A 245 21.86 -0.75 8.25
N SER A 246 22.20 -1.96 7.80
CA SER A 246 23.60 -2.35 7.58
C SER A 246 24.18 -1.86 6.25
N THR A 247 23.38 -1.81 5.17
CA THR A 247 23.86 -1.40 3.83
C THR A 247 23.51 0.04 3.48
N SER A 248 22.66 0.70 4.26
CA SER A 248 22.11 2.04 3.99
C SER A 248 21.35 2.19 2.68
N GLN A 249 20.99 1.07 2.04
CA GLN A 249 20.17 1.05 0.83
C GLN A 249 18.69 1.01 1.17
N VAL A 250 17.86 1.54 0.28
CA VAL A 250 16.42 1.70 0.47
C VAL A 250 15.65 0.64 -0.31
N LEU A 251 14.61 0.08 0.30
CA LEU A 251 13.70 -0.87 -0.34
C LEU A 251 13.04 -0.27 -1.59
N TYR A 252 13.17 -0.98 -2.70
CA TYR A 252 12.83 -0.52 -4.05
C TYR A 252 12.09 -1.61 -4.81
N THR A 253 11.13 -1.21 -5.64
CA THR A 253 10.53 -2.08 -6.66
C THR A 253 10.07 -1.24 -7.83
N SER A 254 9.97 -1.82 -9.03
CA SER A 254 9.53 -1.10 -10.22
C SER A 254 8.76 -2.01 -11.15
N SER A 255 7.78 -1.45 -11.86
CA SER A 255 7.04 -2.20 -12.89
C SER A 255 7.92 -2.64 -14.07
N LYS A 256 9.10 -2.03 -14.22
CA LYS A 256 10.09 -2.38 -15.25
C LYS A 256 10.87 -3.66 -14.93
N SER A 257 11.01 -4.01 -13.65
CA SER A 257 11.74 -5.19 -13.19
C SER A 257 10.73 -6.25 -12.76
N ARG A 258 10.11 -6.91 -13.74
CA ARG A 258 9.06 -7.92 -13.53
C ARG A 258 9.56 -9.29 -13.95
N PHE A 259 9.23 -10.32 -13.17
CA PHE A 259 9.47 -11.70 -13.55
C PHE A 259 8.48 -12.11 -14.64
N ASP A 260 8.99 -12.57 -15.77
CA ASP A 260 8.21 -13.05 -16.91
C ASP A 260 8.97 -14.15 -17.65
N ASP A 261 8.37 -14.73 -18.68
CA ASP A 261 8.97 -15.86 -19.41
C ASP A 261 10.25 -15.48 -20.17
N SER A 262 10.57 -14.19 -20.33
CA SER A 262 11.80 -13.73 -20.99
C SER A 262 13.02 -13.81 -20.07
N ASN A 263 12.84 -13.58 -18.76
CA ASN A 263 13.91 -13.62 -17.77
C ASN A 263 13.84 -14.85 -16.85
N CYS A 264 12.70 -15.52 -16.79
CA CYS A 264 12.43 -16.67 -15.95
C CYS A 264 11.54 -17.68 -16.71
N PRO A 265 12.11 -18.55 -17.57
CA PRO A 265 11.30 -19.52 -18.32
C PRO A 265 10.54 -20.48 -17.40
N ASN A 266 9.23 -20.63 -17.61
CA ASN A 266 8.32 -21.36 -16.72
C ASN A 266 8.29 -20.79 -15.29
N CYS A 267 8.30 -19.46 -15.17
CA CYS A 267 8.39 -18.81 -13.87
C CYS A 267 7.18 -19.11 -12.99
N PRO A 268 7.36 -19.71 -11.80
CA PRO A 268 6.26 -19.88 -10.85
C PRO A 268 5.72 -18.54 -10.30
N ILE A 269 6.49 -17.46 -10.48
CA ILE A 269 6.19 -16.10 -10.02
C ILE A 269 6.01 -15.13 -11.20
N ASN A 270 5.64 -15.65 -12.38
CA ASN A 270 5.36 -14.83 -13.55
C ASN A 270 4.34 -13.75 -13.18
N GLY A 271 4.68 -12.51 -13.51
CA GLY A 271 3.86 -11.36 -13.25
C GLY A 271 4.18 -10.59 -11.97
N GLN A 272 5.02 -11.13 -11.08
CA GLN A 272 5.45 -10.45 -9.85
C GLN A 272 6.62 -9.49 -10.14
N GLN A 273 6.75 -8.42 -9.36
CA GLN A 273 7.86 -7.45 -9.53
C GLN A 273 9.00 -7.80 -8.56
N GLU A 274 10.23 -7.59 -9.02
CA GLU A 274 11.42 -7.70 -8.20
C GLU A 274 11.38 -6.68 -7.06
N VAL A 275 11.72 -7.14 -5.85
CA VAL A 275 12.06 -6.27 -4.74
C VAL A 275 13.57 -6.30 -4.56
N SER A 276 14.16 -5.12 -4.50
CA SER A 276 15.61 -4.94 -4.35
C SER A 276 15.89 -3.78 -3.41
N ALA A 277 17.15 -3.57 -3.04
CA ALA A 277 17.58 -2.39 -2.29
C ALA A 277 18.52 -1.55 -3.16
N THR A 278 18.35 -0.22 -3.13
CA THR A 278 19.14 0.71 -3.95
C THR A 278 19.63 1.91 -3.14
N SER A 279 20.67 2.59 -3.62
CA SER A 279 21.13 3.85 -3.01
C SER A 279 20.31 5.06 -3.46
N HIS A 280 19.55 4.93 -4.56
CA HIS A 280 18.72 5.98 -5.11
C HIS A 280 17.43 6.18 -4.31
N ARG A 281 16.96 7.43 -4.22
CA ARG A 281 15.75 7.81 -3.51
C ARG A 281 14.83 8.52 -4.48
N ASP A 282 13.87 7.78 -5.02
CA ASP A 282 12.90 8.27 -6.00
C ASP A 282 11.48 7.83 -5.62
N ALA A 283 10.53 7.91 -6.56
CA ALA A 283 9.14 7.51 -6.35
C ALA A 283 8.96 5.99 -6.21
N ASP A 284 9.86 5.18 -6.77
CA ASP A 284 9.82 3.70 -6.75
C ASP A 284 10.38 3.12 -5.42
N THR A 285 10.77 4.00 -4.49
CA THR A 285 11.16 3.64 -3.12
C THR A 285 10.07 3.94 -2.08
N LEU A 286 8.93 4.47 -2.51
CA LEU A 286 7.86 4.90 -1.61
C LEU A 286 6.86 3.78 -1.35
N TRP A 287 6.55 3.58 -0.08
CA TRP A 287 5.62 2.56 0.39
C TRP A 287 4.64 3.17 1.40
N PHE A 288 3.52 2.51 1.63
CA PHE A 288 2.63 2.85 2.74
C PHE A 288 1.95 1.61 3.31
N ALA A 289 1.47 1.72 4.55
CA ALA A 289 0.73 0.67 5.25
C ALA A 289 -0.70 1.14 5.52
N GLY A 290 -1.62 0.87 4.60
CA GLY A 290 -3.06 1.18 4.78
C GLY A 290 -3.94 -0.07 5.00
N GLU A 291 -3.44 -1.23 4.61
CA GLU A 291 -4.15 -2.52 4.68
C GLU A 291 -3.47 -3.40 5.73
N GLY A 292 -4.23 -4.03 6.63
CA GLY A 292 -3.66 -4.82 7.72
C GLY A 292 -4.60 -5.05 8.88
N ILE A 293 -4.11 -5.79 9.86
CA ILE A 293 -4.68 -5.98 11.19
C ILE A 293 -3.79 -5.19 12.16
N TYR A 294 -4.37 -4.15 12.75
CA TYR A 294 -3.66 -3.22 13.60
C TYR A 294 -4.01 -3.48 15.06
N VAL A 295 -3.01 -3.51 15.92
CA VAL A 295 -3.16 -3.68 17.36
C VAL A 295 -3.13 -2.29 18.01
N THR A 296 -4.03 -2.01 18.94
CA THR A 296 -4.00 -0.80 19.78
C THR A 296 -3.81 -1.22 21.23
N GLU A 297 -3.26 -0.31 22.04
CA GLU A 297 -3.29 -0.41 23.50
C GLU A 297 -4.72 -0.34 24.06
#